data_AF-A0A6J4NAB0-F1
#
_entry.id   AF-A0A6J4NAB0-F1
#
_cell.length_a   1.000
_cell.length_b   1.000
_cell.length_c   1.000
_cell.angle_alpha   90.00
_cell.angle_beta   90.00
_cell.angle_gamma   90.00
#
_symmetry.space_group_name_H-M   'P 1'
#
loop_
_entity.id
_entity.type
_entity.pdbx_description
1 polymer ?
#
loop_
_entity_poly.entity_id
_entity_poly.type
_entity_poly.pdbx_seq_one_letter_code
_entity_poly.pdbx_strand_id
1 'polypeptide(L)'
;MQLSRQAFTLFTLNFFDGILTVYWIHNGFATEGNELMANLLDFGYAPFIAIKTAVGALTALTLWRWGNLRLAKYGLNLLLGIYVSLMGVHLLTGLSGFGFISDASISRFAYWADVIIAFVA
;
A
#
# COMPACT_ATOMS: atom_id res chain seq x y z
N MET A 1 24.28 3.17 11.50
CA MET A 1 23.15 3.51 10.61
C MET A 1 21.95 2.66 11.01
N GLN A 2 21.02 3.19 11.81
CA GLN A 2 20.06 2.36 12.56
C GLN A 2 18.78 1.94 11.81
N LEU A 3 18.48 2.50 10.62
CA LEU A 3 17.18 2.30 9.95
C LEU A 3 17.24 1.53 8.61
N SER A 4 18.40 1.00 8.20
CA SER A 4 18.56 0.40 6.86
C SER A 4 17.59 -0.76 6.59
N ARG A 5 17.41 -1.65 7.57
CA ARG A 5 16.48 -2.78 7.46
C ARG A 5 15.03 -2.32 7.31
N GLN A 6 14.60 -1.39 8.16
CA GLN A 6 13.24 -0.87 8.15
C GLN A 6 12.92 -0.11 6.86
N ALA A 7 13.85 0.71 6.38
CA ALA A 7 13.70 1.42 5.11
C ALA A 7 13.66 0.46 3.92
N PHE A 8 14.49 -0.59 3.93
CA PHE A 8 14.44 -1.65 2.93
C PHE A 8 13.10 -2.40 2.97
N THR A 9 12.63 -2.79 4.15
CA THR A 9 11.31 -3.41 4.33
C THR A 9 10.19 -2.51 3.82
N LEU A 10 10.21 -1.22 4.14
CA LEU A 10 9.23 -0.26 3.63
C LEU A 10 9.21 -0.23 2.10
N PHE A 11 10.40 -0.17 1.47
CA PHE A 11 10.52 -0.22 0.01
C PHE A 11 9.97 -1.53 -0.56
N THR A 12 10.32 -2.68 0.02
CA THR A 12 9.83 -3.98 -0.42
C THR A 12 8.32 -4.09 -0.32
N LEU A 13 7.72 -3.61 0.79
CA LEU A 13 6.27 -3.60 0.97
C LEU A 13 5.58 -2.70 -0.07
N ASN A 14 6.13 -1.52 -0.36
CA ASN A 14 5.61 -0.65 -1.41
C ASN A 14 5.71 -1.27 -2.81
N PHE A 15 6.81 -1.95 -3.11
CA PHE A 15 6.97 -2.65 -4.38
C PHE A 15 5.94 -3.77 -4.55
N PHE A 16 5.73 -4.59 -3.52
CA PHE A 16 4.69 -5.62 -3.53
C PHE A 16 3.28 -5.04 -3.63
N ASP A 17 3.00 -3.93 -2.93
CA ASP A 17 1.73 -3.20 -3.07
C ASP A 17 1.46 -2.82 -4.53
N GLY A 18 2.45 -2.30 -5.25
CA GLY A 18 2.32 -2.01 -6.68
C GLY A 18 2.00 -3.25 -7.54
N ILE A 19 2.74 -4.34 -7.35
CA ILE A 19 2.52 -5.60 -8.11
C ILE A 19 1.15 -6.19 -7.80
N LEU A 20 0.80 -6.31 -6.53
CA LEU A 20 -0.46 -6.89 -6.09
C LEU A 20 -1.63 -6.06 -6.57
N THR A 21 -1.54 -4.74 -6.49
CA THR A 21 -2.56 -3.83 -7.02
C THR A 21 -2.83 -4.09 -8.50
N VAL A 22 -1.78 -4.13 -9.33
CA VAL A 22 -1.92 -4.46 -10.75
C VAL A 22 -2.54 -5.84 -10.94
N TYR A 23 -2.12 -6.84 -10.16
CA TYR A 23 -2.69 -8.18 -10.23
C TYR A 23 -4.19 -8.19 -9.92
N TRP A 24 -4.64 -7.50 -8.87
CA TRP A 24 -6.06 -7.44 -8.50
C TRP A 24 -6.89 -6.70 -9.54
N ILE A 25 -6.38 -5.58 -10.05
CA ILE A 25 -7.07 -4.78 -11.07
C ILE A 25 -7.17 -5.55 -12.39
N HIS A 26 -6.08 -6.19 -12.82
CA HIS A 26 -6.05 -6.98 -14.05
C HIS A 26 -7.06 -8.13 -14.05
N ASN A 27 -7.26 -8.77 -12.89
CA ASN A 27 -8.23 -9.86 -12.74
C ASN A 27 -9.65 -9.37 -12.39
N GLY A 28 -9.89 -8.06 -12.31
CA GLY A 28 -11.21 -7.49 -12.02
C GLY A 28 -11.67 -7.62 -10.56
N PHE A 29 -10.75 -7.90 -9.63
CA PHE A 29 -11.07 -8.06 -8.21
C PHE A 29 -11.12 -6.74 -7.42
N ALA A 30 -10.49 -5.67 -7.94
CA ALA A 30 -10.45 -4.37 -7.30
C ALA A 30 -10.28 -3.24 -8.32
N THR A 31 -10.57 -2.02 -7.90
CA THR A 31 -10.23 -0.78 -8.61
C THR A 31 -9.19 0.01 -7.82
N GLU A 32 -8.44 0.88 -8.48
CA GLU A 32 -7.51 1.79 -7.80
C GLU A 32 -8.28 2.93 -7.12
N GLY A 33 -8.09 3.11 -5.81
CA GLY A 33 -8.78 4.15 -5.03
C GLY A 33 -8.14 5.53 -5.16
N ASN A 34 -6.86 5.60 -5.54
CA ASN A 34 -6.16 6.86 -5.79
C ASN A 34 -6.37 7.31 -7.25
N GLU A 35 -7.16 8.37 -7.47
CA GLU A 35 -7.47 8.86 -8.82
C GLU A 35 -6.24 9.21 -9.66
N LEU A 36 -5.17 9.74 -9.06
CA LEU A 36 -3.92 10.01 -9.77
C LEU A 36 -3.29 8.70 -10.26
N MET A 37 -3.26 7.68 -9.42
CA MET A 37 -2.75 6.36 -9.80
C MET A 37 -3.68 5.65 -10.79
N ALA A 38 -4.99 5.86 -10.70
CA ALA A 38 -5.96 5.34 -11.67
C ALA A 38 -5.68 5.90 -13.06
N ASN A 39 -5.43 7.20 -13.19
CA ASN A 39 -5.02 7.82 -14.45
C ASN A 39 -3.72 7.23 -15.00
N LEU A 40 -2.79 6.80 -14.13
CA LEU A 40 -1.57 6.12 -14.58
C LEU A 40 -1.83 4.73 -15.15
N LEU A 41 -2.87 4.03 -14.68
CA LEU A 41 -3.28 2.74 -15.23
C LEU A 41 -3.84 2.89 -16.66
N ASP A 42 -4.42 4.04 -17.02
CA ASP A 42 -4.87 4.33 -18.38
C ASP A 42 -3.71 4.38 -19.39
N PHE A 43 -2.50 4.77 -18.93
CA PHE A 43 -1.27 4.69 -19.73
C PHE A 43 -0.62 3.30 -19.71
N GLY A 44 -1.14 2.39 -18.88
CA GLY A 44 -0.70 1.00 -18.75
C GLY A 44 -0.13 0.64 -17.38
N TYR A 45 0.01 -0.65 -17.13
CA TYR A 45 0.49 -1.17 -15.83
C TYR A 45 1.97 -0.85 -15.54
N ALA A 46 2.80 -0.76 -16.59
CA ALA A 46 4.22 -0.46 -16.41
C ALA A 46 4.47 0.98 -15.90
N PRO A 47 3.86 2.04 -16.46
CA PRO A 47 3.90 3.39 -15.88
C PRO A 47 3.44 3.44 -14.42
N PHE A 48 2.34 2.75 -14.09
CA PHE A 48 1.84 2.66 -12.72
C PHE A 48 2.88 2.07 -11.77
N ILE A 49 3.43 0.89 -12.07
CA ILE A 49 4.42 0.22 -11.20
C ILE A 49 5.69 1.07 -11.09
N ALA A 50 6.16 1.64 -12.20
CA ALA A 50 7.36 2.46 -12.22
C ALA A 50 7.24 3.68 -11.31
N ILE A 51 6.14 4.44 -11.43
CA ILE A 51 5.93 5.65 -10.63
C ILE A 51 5.69 5.29 -9.16
N LYS A 52 4.85 4.29 -8.88
CA LYS A 52 4.58 3.84 -7.50
C LYS A 52 5.85 3.41 -6.79
N THR A 53 6.68 2.61 -7.48
CA THR A 53 7.98 2.14 -6.95
C THR A 53 8.98 3.27 -6.79
N ALA A 54 9.03 4.23 -7.73
CA ALA A 54 9.93 5.37 -7.65
C ALA A 54 9.60 6.27 -6.43
N VAL A 55 8.31 6.55 -6.21
CA VAL A 55 7.85 7.33 -5.04
C VAL A 55 8.18 6.59 -3.74
N GLY A 56 7.95 5.28 -3.66
CA GLY A 56 8.31 4.45 -2.51
C GLY A 56 9.81 4.42 -2.24
N ALA A 57 10.63 4.28 -3.29
CA ALA A 57 12.08 4.32 -3.20
C ALA A 57 12.57 5.68 -2.68
N LEU A 58 12.07 6.79 -3.24
CA LEU A 58 12.42 8.14 -2.79
C LEU A 58 12.06 8.36 -1.31
N THR A 59 10.90 7.88 -0.89
CA THR A 59 10.46 7.94 0.51
C THR A 59 11.38 7.13 1.43
N ALA A 60 11.68 5.89 1.08
CA ALA A 60 12.57 5.02 1.86
C ALA A 60 14.00 5.59 1.94
N LEU A 61 14.53 6.10 0.82
CA LEU A 61 15.84 6.75 0.77
C LEU A 61 15.89 8.02 1.64
N THR A 62 14.84 8.83 1.61
CA THR A 62 14.72 10.05 2.43
C THR A 62 14.74 9.70 3.92
N LEU A 63 13.89 8.75 4.35
CA LEU A 63 13.84 8.32 5.75
C LEU A 63 15.14 7.66 6.22
N TRP A 64 15.79 6.92 5.34
CA TRP A 64 17.10 6.35 5.63
C TRP A 64 18.18 7.43 5.76
N ARG A 65 18.22 8.40 4.84
CA ARG A 65 19.21 9.49 4.81
C ARG A 65 19.15 10.36 6.06
N TRP A 66 17.94 10.68 6.51
CA TRP A 66 17.68 11.49 7.72
C TRP A 66 17.30 10.65 8.95
N GLY A 67 17.65 9.36 8.96
CA GLY A 67 17.28 8.43 10.04
C GLY A 67 17.87 8.74 11.42
N ASN A 68 18.74 9.74 11.52
CA ASN A 68 19.21 10.31 12.78
C ASN A 68 18.15 11.20 13.46
N LEU A 69 17.21 11.77 12.71
CA LEU A 69 16.13 12.60 13.24
C LEU A 69 15.03 11.74 13.87
N ARG A 70 14.52 12.15 15.04
CA ARG A 70 13.42 11.45 15.72
C ARG A 70 12.18 11.35 14.83
N LEU A 71 11.87 12.41 14.08
CA LEU A 71 10.75 12.44 13.15
C LEU A 71 10.86 11.36 12.07
N ALA A 72 12.05 11.14 11.50
CA ALA A 72 12.25 10.07 10.51
C ALA A 72 12.03 8.68 11.10
N LYS A 73 12.40 8.45 12.36
CA LYS A 73 12.18 7.18 13.06
C LYS A 73 10.68 6.92 13.30
N TYR A 74 9.96 7.92 13.81
CA TYR A 74 8.52 7.80 14.03
C TYR A 74 7.76 7.66 12.70
N GLY A 75 8.09 8.46 11.70
CA GLY A 75 7.50 8.39 10.37
C GLY A 75 7.73 7.03 9.71
N LEU A 76 8.94 6.46 9.82
CA LEU A 76 9.24 5.13 9.28
C LEU A 76 8.41 4.03 9.97
N ASN A 77 8.29 4.06 11.30
CA ASN A 77 7.47 3.09 12.02
C ASN A 77 5.98 3.22 11.67
N LEU A 78 5.47 4.45 11.56
CA LEU A 78 4.11 4.72 11.14
C LEU A 78 3.84 4.17 9.73
N LEU A 79 4.72 4.49 8.77
CA LEU A 79 4.59 4.00 7.39
C LEU A 79 4.67 2.48 7.32
N LEU A 80 5.56 1.84 8.08
CA LEU A 80 5.59 0.38 8.17
C LEU A 80 4.28 -0.19 8.70
N GLY A 81 3.69 0.41 9.74
CA GLY A 81 2.38 0.00 10.25
C GLY A 81 1.27 0.12 9.20
N ILE A 82 1.27 1.22 8.43
CA ILE A 82 0.34 1.43 7.32
C ILE A 82 0.55 0.35 6.24
N TYR A 83 1.78 0.11 5.79
CA TYR A 83 2.06 -0.89 4.76
C TYR A 83 1.76 -2.32 5.19
N VAL A 84 2.01 -2.68 6.45
CA VAL A 84 1.60 -3.99 6.98
C VAL A 84 0.08 -4.13 6.96
N SER A 85 -0.65 -3.08 7.31
CA SER A 85 -2.11 -3.07 7.26
C SER A 85 -2.62 -3.19 5.81
N LEU A 86 -1.99 -2.51 4.86
CA LEU A 86 -2.29 -2.63 3.42
C LEU A 86 -2.03 -4.05 2.89
N MET A 87 -0.96 -4.72 3.34
CA MET A 87 -0.75 -6.13 2.99
C MET A 87 -1.88 -7.03 3.52
N GLY A 88 -2.44 -6.71 4.68
CA GLY A 88 -3.65 -7.34 5.19
C GLY A 88 -4.85 -7.16 4.26
N VAL A 89 -5.04 -5.95 3.72
CA VAL A 89 -6.09 -5.69 2.72
C VAL A 89 -5.88 -6.54 1.46
N HIS A 90 -4.66 -6.61 0.91
CA HIS A 90 -4.39 -7.47 -0.25
C HIS A 90 -4.65 -8.95 0.04
N LEU A 91 -4.32 -9.43 1.25
CA LEU A 91 -4.63 -10.80 1.65
C LEU A 91 -6.14 -11.05 1.66
N LEU A 92 -6.93 -10.13 2.23
CA LEU A 92 -8.39 -10.23 2.24
C LEU A 92 -8.98 -10.18 0.83
N THR A 93 -8.50 -9.27 -0.03
CA THR A 93 -8.89 -9.19 -1.44
C THR A 93 -8.58 -10.50 -2.16
N GLY A 94 -7.40 -11.07 -1.95
CA GLY A 94 -7.03 -12.37 -2.53
C GLY A 94 -7.93 -13.50 -2.04
N LEU A 95 -8.17 -13.60 -0.73
CA LEU A 95 -9.05 -14.61 -0.16
C LEU A 95 -10.48 -14.53 -0.71
N SER A 96 -11.01 -13.32 -0.93
CA SER A 96 -12.33 -13.13 -1.55
C SER A 96 -12.31 -13.43 -3.04
N GLY A 97 -11.29 -12.98 -3.77
CA GLY A 97 -11.15 -13.26 -5.21
C GLY A 97 -11.04 -14.76 -5.52
N PHE A 98 -10.47 -15.55 -4.61
CA PHE A 98 -10.41 -17.02 -4.70
C PHE A 98 -11.64 -17.72 -4.09
N GLY A 99 -12.62 -16.98 -3.55
CA GLY A 99 -13.87 -17.53 -3.01
C GLY A 99 -13.76 -18.14 -1.60
N PHE A 100 -12.67 -17.92 -0.88
CA PHE A 100 -12.50 -18.40 0.50
C PHE A 100 -13.28 -17.54 1.52
N ILE A 101 -13.60 -16.29 1.18
CA ILE A 101 -14.36 -15.36 2.02
C ILE A 101 -15.45 -14.72 1.16
N SER A 102 -16.65 -14.50 1.73
CA SER A 102 -17.76 -13.85 1.03
C SER A 102 -17.61 -12.33 0.92
N ASP A 103 -18.11 -11.75 -0.16
CA ASP A 103 -18.17 -10.29 -0.38
C ASP A 103 -18.91 -9.53 0.74
N ALA A 104 -19.85 -10.19 1.43
CA ALA A 104 -20.54 -9.63 2.59
C ALA A 104 -19.60 -9.35 3.78
N SER A 105 -18.51 -10.11 3.91
CA SER A 105 -17.49 -9.91 4.94
C SER A 105 -16.55 -8.77 4.55
N ILE A 106 -16.19 -8.67 3.27
CA ILE A 106 -15.40 -7.55 2.74
C ILE A 106 -16.15 -6.24 2.89
N SER A 107 -17.42 -6.19 2.50
CA SER A 107 -18.23 -4.96 2.59
C SER A 107 -18.41 -4.49 4.04
N ARG A 108 -18.56 -5.40 5.01
CA ARG A 108 -18.54 -5.02 6.44
C ARG A 108 -17.19 -4.46 6.86
N PHE A 109 -16.09 -5.07 6.43
CA PHE A 109 -14.76 -4.55 6.75
C PHE A 109 -14.56 -3.15 6.16
N ALA A 110 -14.91 -2.95 4.89
CA ALA A 110 -14.84 -1.65 4.22
C ALA A 110 -15.68 -0.59 4.94
N TYR A 111 -16.92 -0.92 5.32
CA TYR A 111 -17.78 -0.02 6.10
C TYR A 111 -17.11 0.43 7.41
N TRP A 112 -16.54 -0.50 8.18
CA TRP A 112 -15.86 -0.14 9.42
C TRP A 112 -14.59 0.69 9.18
N ALA A 113 -13.85 0.41 8.11
CA ALA A 113 -12.71 1.22 7.72
C ALA A 113 -13.13 2.67 7.38
N ASP A 114 -14.21 2.84 6.61
CA ASP A 114 -14.75 4.16 6.27
C ASP A 114 -15.22 4.92 7.51
N VAL A 115 -15.89 4.25 8.45
CA VAL A 115 -16.31 4.86 9.74
C VAL A 115 -15.10 5.33 10.55
N ILE A 116 -14.04 4.53 10.61
CA ILE A 116 -12.81 4.90 11.32
C ILE A 116 -12.14 6.10 10.65
N ILE A 117 -12.03 6.09 9.31
CA ILE A 117 -11.45 7.20 8.55
C ILE A 117 -12.26 8.47 8.78
N ALA A 118 -13.58 8.41 8.68
CA ALA A 118 -14.47 9.55 8.92
C ALA A 118 -14.39 10.10 10.34
N PHE A 119 -13.99 9.30 11.32
CA PHE A 119 -13.80 9.74 12.70
C PHE A 119 -12.43 10.40 12.94
N VAL A 120 -11.44 10.11 12.09
CA VAL A 120 -10.04 10.56 12.25
C VAL A 120 -9.68 11.70 11.28
N ALA A 121 -10.42 11.86 10.17
CA ALA A 121 -10.29 12.94 9.19
C ALA A 121 -11.05 14.21 9.64
#